data_AF-A0A933TJ37-F1
#
_entry.id   AF-A0A933TJ37-F1
#
_cell.length_a   1.000
_cell.length_b   1.000
_cell.length_c   1.000
_cell.angle_alpha   90.00
_cell.angle_beta   90.00
_cell.angle_gamma   90.00
#
_symmetry.space_group_name_H-M   'P 1'
#
loop_
_entity.id
_entity.type
_entity.pdbx_description
1 polymer ?
#
loop_
_entity_poly.entity_id
_entity_poly.type
_entity_poly.pdbx_seq_one_letter_code
_entity_poly.pdbx_strand_id
1 'polypeptide(L)'
;MPERDEVQIARWDAIRNRIGGELRGMRGHGRSQAQLAWELDELGFHVSQSMVSRYEQGQGEVPLTLERMVGWALCCDALSSEHLRQVLELGGYVLPWTRGDMAQFDNLLRRYRALSRPDQMVLRRRMLWHLLGLHPRGEQELTA
;
A
#
# COMPACT_ATOMS: atom_id res chain seq x y z
N MET A 1 -14.32 7.28 -25.51
CA MET A 1 -13.09 6.89 -24.77
C MET A 1 -12.33 8.07 -24.15
N PRO A 2 -12.19 9.27 -24.75
CA PRO A 2 -11.45 10.39 -24.10
C PRO A 2 -12.14 10.94 -22.85
N GLU A 3 -13.48 10.97 -22.84
CA GLU A 3 -14.29 11.42 -21.70
C GLU A 3 -14.08 10.55 -20.43
N ARG A 4 -13.77 9.26 -20.62
CA ARG A 4 -13.46 8.35 -19.50
C ARG A 4 -12.10 8.67 -18.88
N ASP A 5 -11.13 9.07 -19.71
CA ASP A 5 -9.78 9.42 -19.25
C ASP A 5 -9.77 10.79 -18.56
N GLU A 6 -10.52 11.77 -19.07
CA GLU A 6 -10.72 13.07 -18.43
C GLU A 6 -11.34 12.96 -17.04
N VAL A 7 -12.35 12.09 -16.87
CA VAL A 7 -12.97 11.84 -15.56
C VAL A 7 -11.99 11.15 -14.60
N GLN A 8 -11.12 10.25 -15.07
CA GLN A 8 -10.11 9.61 -14.21
C GLN A 8 -9.01 10.59 -13.82
N ILE A 9 -8.56 11.45 -14.73
CA ILE A 9 -7.59 12.51 -14.47
C ILE A 9 -8.16 13.50 -13.45
N ALA A 10 -9.39 13.98 -13.65
CA ALA A 10 -10.04 14.90 -12.73
C ALA A 10 -10.23 14.30 -11.33
N ARG A 11 -10.59 13.00 -11.25
CA ARG A 11 -10.67 12.27 -9.98
C ARG A 11 -9.32 12.18 -9.29
N TRP A 12 -8.28 11.83 -10.04
CA TRP A 12 -6.92 11.74 -9.51
C TRP A 12 -6.41 13.10 -9.01
N ASP A 13 -6.60 14.17 -9.78
CA ASP A 13 -6.23 15.53 -9.39
C ASP A 13 -6.93 16.00 -8.12
N ALA A 14 -8.17 15.59 -7.91
CA ALA A 14 -8.93 15.91 -6.70
C ALA A 14 -8.39 15.20 -5.43
N ILE A 15 -7.70 14.06 -5.57
CA ILE A 15 -7.28 13.22 -4.43
C ILE A 15 -5.77 13.15 -4.22
N ARG A 16 -4.94 13.47 -5.23
CA ARG A 16 -3.48 13.23 -5.21
C ARG A 16 -2.77 13.92 -4.04
N ASN A 17 -3.20 15.12 -3.65
CA ASN A 17 -2.64 15.85 -2.51
C ASN A 17 -2.95 15.15 -1.17
N ARG A 18 -4.17 14.63 -1.02
CA ARG A 18 -4.59 13.90 0.18
C ARG A 18 -3.84 12.59 0.29
N ILE A 19 -3.75 11.84 -0.82
CA ILE A 19 -2.93 10.62 -0.90
C ILE A 19 -1.47 10.93 -0.54
N GLY A 20 -0.89 12.02 -1.06
CA GLY A 20 0.47 12.43 -0.70
C GLY A 20 0.66 12.71 0.79
N GLY A 21 -0.32 13.35 1.43
CA GLY A 21 -0.36 13.56 2.88
C GLY A 21 -0.35 12.24 3.66
N GLU A 22 -1.23 11.30 3.30
CA GLU A 22 -1.29 9.97 3.91
C GLU A 22 0.01 9.20 3.72
N LEU A 23 0.59 9.17 2.51
CA LEU A 23 1.87 8.49 2.24
C LEU A 23 3.01 9.05 3.08
N ARG A 24 3.05 10.37 3.26
CA ARG A 24 4.04 11.04 4.11
C ARG A 24 3.82 10.71 5.59
N GLY A 25 2.56 10.70 6.03
CA GLY A 25 2.18 10.26 7.37
C GLY A 25 2.62 8.81 7.65
N MET A 26 2.38 7.90 6.69
CA MET A 26 2.79 6.51 6.77
C MET A 26 4.32 6.37 6.84
N ARG A 27 5.08 7.09 6.02
CA ARG A 27 6.55 7.08 6.11
C ARG A 27 7.02 7.51 7.50
N GLY A 28 6.34 8.46 8.12
CA GLY A 28 6.66 9.01 9.44
C GLY A 28 7.90 9.89 9.43
N HIS A 29 8.26 10.41 10.61
CA HIS A 29 9.37 11.35 10.78
C HIS A 29 10.75 10.68 10.87
N GLY A 30 10.81 9.38 11.18
CA GLY A 30 12.07 8.65 11.39
C GLY A 30 12.69 8.04 10.13
N ARG A 31 11.98 8.03 8.99
CA ARG A 31 12.42 7.40 7.73
C ARG A 31 12.55 8.44 6.63
N SER A 32 13.68 8.46 5.93
CA SER A 32 13.88 9.34 4.77
C SER A 32 13.19 8.79 3.51
N GLN A 33 12.93 9.65 2.52
CA GLN A 33 12.41 9.20 1.22
C GLN A 33 13.38 8.27 0.49
N ALA A 34 14.69 8.51 0.64
CA ALA A 34 15.74 7.67 0.07
C ALA A 34 15.73 6.27 0.68
N GLN A 35 15.61 6.19 2.01
CA GLN A 35 15.48 4.92 2.71
C GLN A 35 14.23 4.18 2.26
N LEU A 36 13.06 4.83 2.24
CA LEU A 36 11.82 4.20 1.79
C LEU A 36 11.93 3.66 0.35
N ALA A 37 12.51 4.43 -0.56
CA ALA A 37 12.71 4.01 -1.94
C ALA A 37 13.61 2.77 -2.03
N TRP A 38 14.71 2.75 -1.27
CA TRP A 38 15.60 1.59 -1.21
C TRP A 38 14.86 0.35 -0.69
N GLU A 39 14.08 0.46 0.40
CA GLU A 39 13.31 -0.65 0.95
C GLU A 39 12.23 -1.17 -0.03
N LEU A 40 11.56 -0.26 -0.74
CA LEU A 40 10.58 -0.61 -1.77
C LEU A 40 11.23 -1.31 -2.96
N ASP A 41 12.39 -0.85 -3.40
CA ASP A 41 13.12 -1.46 -4.51
C ASP A 41 13.72 -2.82 -4.12
N GLU A 42 14.27 -2.95 -2.92
CA GLU A 42 14.76 -4.21 -2.36
C GLU A 42 13.63 -5.26 -2.30
N LEU A 43 12.42 -4.84 -1.90
CA LEU A 43 11.25 -5.70 -1.93
C LEU A 43 10.74 -5.96 -3.34
N GLY A 44 11.21 -5.25 -4.37
CA GLY A 44 10.89 -5.43 -5.79
C GLY A 44 9.65 -4.68 -6.29
N PHE A 45 9.29 -3.56 -5.65
CA PHE A 45 8.19 -2.67 -6.09
C PHE A 45 8.64 -1.65 -7.15
N HIS A 46 9.94 -1.57 -7.42
CA HIS A 46 10.54 -0.69 -8.44
C HIS A 46 10.09 0.76 -8.30
N VAL A 47 10.27 1.31 -7.09
CA VAL A 47 9.92 2.69 -6.75
C VAL A 47 11.20 3.45 -6.42
N SER A 48 11.49 4.50 -7.19
CA SER A 48 12.64 5.36 -6.98
C SER A 48 12.35 6.45 -5.94
N GLN A 49 13.40 7.06 -5.39
CA GLN A 49 13.26 8.21 -4.49
C GLN A 49 12.50 9.37 -5.14
N SER A 50 12.73 9.62 -6.43
CA SER A 50 12.00 10.65 -7.18
C SER A 50 10.51 10.34 -7.28
N MET A 51 10.13 9.08 -7.46
CA MET A 51 8.74 8.65 -7.41
C MET A 51 8.14 8.87 -6.01
N VAL A 52 8.83 8.43 -4.96
CA VAL A 52 8.39 8.67 -3.57
C VAL A 52 8.13 10.14 -3.33
N SER A 53 9.08 11.00 -3.70
CA SER A 53 8.97 12.45 -3.52
C SER A 53 7.78 13.05 -4.26
N ARG A 54 7.58 12.69 -5.54
CA ARG A 54 6.43 13.18 -6.33
C ARG A 54 5.10 12.76 -5.71
N TYR A 55 4.96 11.50 -5.32
CA TYR A 55 3.71 11.03 -4.73
C TYR A 55 3.41 11.68 -3.38
N GLU A 56 4.41 11.79 -2.49
CA GLU A 56 4.25 12.47 -1.20
C GLU A 56 3.94 13.97 -1.32
N GLN A 57 4.29 14.59 -2.44
CA GLN A 57 3.99 15.99 -2.75
C GLN A 57 2.69 16.18 -3.54
N GLY A 58 1.98 15.10 -3.87
CA GLY A 58 0.79 15.17 -4.73
C GLY A 58 1.10 15.58 -6.17
N GLN A 59 2.33 15.35 -6.63
CA GLN A 59 2.83 15.63 -7.98
C GLN A 59 2.94 14.37 -8.85
N GLY A 60 2.41 13.24 -8.39
CA GLY A 60 2.30 12.04 -9.22
C GLY A 60 1.33 12.28 -10.37
N GLU A 61 1.80 12.11 -11.61
CA GLU A 61 0.97 12.34 -12.82
C GLU A 61 -0.05 11.22 -13.04
N VAL A 62 0.23 10.03 -12.51
CA VAL A 62 -0.63 8.85 -12.62
C VAL A 62 -1.01 8.35 -11.23
N PRO A 63 -2.20 7.74 -11.05
CA PRO A 63 -2.55 7.08 -9.80
C PRO A 63 -1.53 6.00 -9.42
N LEU A 64 -1.25 5.88 -8.11
CA LEU A 64 -0.47 4.76 -7.59
C LEU A 64 -1.20 3.45 -7.89
N THR A 65 -0.45 2.45 -8.35
CA THR A 65 -1.00 1.10 -8.43
C THR A 65 -1.25 0.57 -7.01
N LEU A 66 -2.26 -0.27 -6.90
CA LEU A 66 -2.59 -0.97 -5.66
C LEU A 66 -1.39 -1.72 -5.09
N GLU A 67 -0.59 -2.35 -5.96
CA GLU A 67 0.65 -3.01 -5.57
C GLU A 67 1.64 -2.06 -4.89
N ARG A 68 1.80 -0.84 -5.42
CA ARG A 68 2.70 0.15 -4.82
C ARG A 68 2.13 0.71 -3.53
N MET A 69 0.82 0.96 -3.43
CA MET A 69 0.19 1.35 -2.16
C MET A 69 0.43 0.30 -1.06
N VAL A 70 0.32 -0.97 -1.40
CA VAL A 70 0.67 -2.08 -0.50
C VAL A 70 2.15 -2.06 -0.16
N GLY A 71 3.04 -1.84 -1.14
CA GLY A 71 4.48 -1.71 -0.87
C GLY A 71 4.80 -0.64 0.17
N TRP A 72 4.16 0.54 0.07
CA TRP A 72 4.26 1.58 1.09
C TRP A 72 3.84 1.05 2.47
N ALA A 73 2.70 0.35 2.55
CA ALA A 73 2.22 -0.24 3.80
C ALA A 73 3.18 -1.27 4.41
N LEU A 74 3.87 -2.06 3.60
CA LEU A 74 4.85 -3.05 4.07
C LEU A 74 6.10 -2.38 4.65
N CYS A 75 6.63 -1.37 3.96
CA CYS A 75 7.89 -0.71 4.34
C CYS A 75 7.72 0.31 5.48
N CYS A 76 6.53 0.86 5.68
CA CYS A 76 6.32 1.96 6.63
C CYS A 76 5.91 1.48 8.03
N ASP A 77 6.68 1.86 9.06
CA ASP A 77 6.42 1.44 10.45
C ASP A 77 5.19 2.10 11.09
N ALA A 78 4.85 3.32 10.67
CA ALA A 78 3.73 4.08 11.23
C ALA A 78 2.35 3.63 10.72
N LEU A 79 2.31 2.54 9.94
CA LEU A 79 1.05 2.08 9.36
C LEU A 79 0.14 1.43 10.41
N SER A 80 -1.05 1.99 10.57
CA SER A 80 -2.25 1.29 11.00
C SER A 80 -3.08 0.88 9.78
N SER A 81 -3.77 -0.24 9.88
CA SER A 81 -4.81 -0.72 8.97
C SER A 81 -5.79 0.38 8.54
N GLU A 82 -6.06 1.34 9.41
CA GLU A 82 -6.88 2.52 9.16
C GLU A 82 -6.29 3.46 8.10
N HIS A 83 -5.00 3.81 8.18
CA HIS A 83 -4.35 4.65 7.17
C HIS A 83 -4.33 3.97 5.81
N LEU A 84 -4.05 2.66 5.76
CA LEU A 84 -4.10 1.92 4.51
C LEU A 84 -5.51 1.91 3.92
N ARG A 85 -6.55 1.68 4.74
CA ARG A 85 -7.94 1.75 4.30
C ARG A 85 -8.27 3.11 3.70
N GLN A 86 -7.86 4.20 4.34
CA GLN A 86 -8.10 5.55 3.83
C GLN A 86 -7.43 5.79 2.47
N VAL A 87 -6.17 5.36 2.30
CA VAL A 87 -5.45 5.48 1.01
C VAL A 87 -6.14 4.66 -0.08
N LEU A 88 -6.61 3.46 0.24
CA LEU A 88 -7.31 2.58 -0.68
C LEU A 88 -8.68 3.14 -1.08
N GLU A 89 -9.46 3.62 -0.12
CA GLU A 89 -10.75 4.27 -0.36
C GLU A 89 -10.57 5.53 -1.23
N LEU A 90 -9.54 6.34 -0.96
CA LEU A 90 -9.19 7.48 -1.83
C LEU A 90 -8.87 7.02 -3.25
N GLY A 91 -8.12 5.92 -3.40
CA GLY A 91 -7.82 5.30 -4.69
C GLY A 91 -9.03 4.64 -5.38
N GLY A 92 -10.22 4.66 -4.77
CA GLY A 92 -11.43 4.04 -5.30
C GLY A 92 -11.57 2.55 -4.98
N TYR A 93 -10.71 2.00 -4.13
CA TYR A 93 -10.78 0.63 -3.64
C TYR A 93 -11.59 0.58 -2.34
N VAL A 94 -12.85 0.17 -2.44
CA VAL A 94 -13.70 -0.05 -1.26
C VAL A 94 -13.49 -1.47 -0.76
N LEU A 95 -12.89 -1.59 0.42
CA LEU A 95 -12.70 -2.88 1.09
C LEU A 95 -13.76 -3.03 2.21
N PRO A 96 -14.52 -4.14 2.26
CA PRO A 96 -15.51 -4.37 3.31
C PRO A 96 -14.85 -4.84 4.62
N TRP A 97 -13.79 -4.17 5.05
CA TRP A 97 -13.05 -4.55 6.27
C TRP A 97 -13.84 -4.20 7.52
N THR A 98 -14.05 -5.20 8.37
CA THR A 98 -14.52 -5.01 9.73
C THR A 98 -13.39 -4.50 10.63
N ARG A 99 -13.73 -4.05 11.84
CA ARG A 99 -12.70 -3.75 12.87
C ARG A 99 -11.83 -4.96 13.19
N GLY A 100 -12.39 -6.17 13.11
CA GLY A 100 -11.65 -7.42 13.31
C GLY A 100 -10.60 -7.64 12.22
N ASP A 101 -10.97 -7.42 10.96
CA ASP A 101 -10.06 -7.58 9.81
C ASP A 101 -8.89 -6.59 9.89
N MET A 102 -9.19 -5.34 10.27
CA MET A 102 -8.19 -4.30 10.50
C MET A 102 -7.18 -4.69 11.59
N ALA A 103 -7.64 -5.20 12.74
CA ALA A 103 -6.76 -5.65 13.81
C ALA A 103 -5.92 -6.88 13.43
N GLN A 104 -6.49 -7.82 12.66
CA GLN A 104 -5.75 -8.98 12.13
C GLN A 104 -4.66 -8.51 11.16
N PHE A 105 -4.98 -7.56 10.29
CA PHE A 105 -4.03 -6.99 9.35
C PHE A 105 -2.86 -6.29 10.07
N ASP A 106 -3.14 -5.51 11.12
CA ASP A 106 -2.09 -4.88 11.93
C ASP A 106 -1.16 -5.90 12.62
N ASN A 107 -1.73 -7.01 13.11
CA ASN A 107 -0.94 -8.11 13.67
C ASN A 107 -0.07 -8.78 12.60
N LEU A 108 -0.62 -8.96 11.39
CA LEU A 108 0.10 -9.56 10.27
C LEU A 108 1.28 -8.67 9.83
N LEU A 109 1.08 -7.35 9.72
CA LEU A 109 2.15 -6.41 9.42
C LEU A 109 3.25 -6.41 10.50
N ARG A 110 2.87 -6.45 11.78
CA ARG A 110 3.85 -6.57 12.88
C ARG A 110 4.68 -7.84 12.76
N ARG A 111 4.04 -8.98 12.45
CA ARG A 111 4.75 -10.26 12.22
C ARG A 111 5.65 -10.19 11.01
N TYR A 112 5.16 -9.64 9.89
CA TYR A 112 5.93 -9.47 8.66
C TYR A 112 7.20 -8.65 8.87
N ARG A 113 7.10 -7.52 9.56
CA ARG A 113 8.25 -6.64 9.84
C ARG A 113 9.27 -7.27 10.78
N ALA A 114 8.87 -8.25 11.59
CA ALA A 114 9.77 -9.01 12.45
C ALA A 114 10.56 -10.10 11.70
N LEU A 115 10.21 -10.40 10.45
CA LEU A 115 10.91 -11.39 9.64
C LEU A 115 12.22 -10.85 9.08
N SER A 116 13.12 -11.77 8.71
CA SER A 116 14.32 -11.43 7.94
C SER A 116 13.95 -10.85 6.57
N ARG A 117 14.83 -10.04 5.98
CA ARG A 117 14.62 -9.49 4.62
C ARG A 117 14.35 -10.57 3.56
N PRO A 118 15.10 -11.67 3.49
CA PRO A 118 14.79 -12.78 2.57
C PRO A 118 13.36 -13.31 2.72
N ASP A 119 12.90 -13.50 3.97
CA ASP A 119 11.55 -14.01 4.24
C ASP A 119 10.46 -13.00 3.87
N GLN A 120 10.73 -11.70 4.10
CA GLN A 120 9.85 -10.61 3.68
C GLN A 120 9.66 -10.58 2.16
N MET A 121 10.72 -10.84 1.38
CA MET A 121 10.64 -10.92 -0.09
C MET A 121 9.77 -12.09 -0.56
N VAL A 122 9.90 -13.27 0.08
CA VAL A 122 9.10 -14.47 -0.24
C VAL A 122 7.61 -14.22 0.05
N LEU A 123 7.30 -13.61 1.19
CA LEU A 123 5.91 -13.42 1.63
C LEU A 123 5.21 -12.21 0.98
N ARG A 124 5.95 -11.22 0.47
CA ARG A 124 5.38 -10.04 -0.23
C ARG A 124 4.33 -10.45 -1.25
N ARG A 125 4.65 -11.39 -2.14
CA ARG A 125 3.75 -11.81 -3.23
C ARG A 125 2.46 -12.40 -2.68
N ARG A 126 2.53 -13.20 -1.61
CA ARG A 126 1.35 -13.81 -0.96
C ARG A 126 0.52 -12.77 -0.20
N MET A 127 1.17 -11.81 0.45
CA MET A 127 0.49 -10.74 1.17
C MET A 127 -0.33 -9.84 0.26
N LEU A 128 0.13 -9.54 -0.95
CA LEU A 128 -0.62 -8.71 -1.90
C LEU A 128 -1.98 -9.33 -2.25
N TRP A 129 -2.04 -10.65 -2.43
CA TRP A 129 -3.29 -11.37 -2.66
C TRP A 129 -4.19 -11.40 -1.43
N HIS A 130 -3.60 -11.59 -0.25
CA HIS A 130 -4.32 -11.61 1.03
C HIS A 130 -4.95 -10.24 1.36
N LEU A 131 -4.21 -9.16 1.09
CA LEU A 131 -4.60 -7.77 1.34
C LEU A 131 -5.82 -7.31 0.53
N LEU A 132 -6.04 -7.90 -0.64
CA LEU A 132 -7.09 -7.49 -1.57
C LEU A 132 -8.39 -8.27 -1.40
N GLY A 133 -8.46 -9.16 -0.39
CA GLY A 133 -9.58 -10.09 -0.26
C GLY A 133 -9.70 -11.05 -1.44
N LEU A 134 -8.67 -11.14 -2.29
CA LEU A 134 -8.51 -12.17 -3.31
C LEU A 134 -7.96 -13.43 -2.64
N HIS A 135 -8.70 -13.94 -1.66
CA HIS A 135 -8.53 -15.32 -1.31
C HIS A 135 -8.87 -16.14 -2.56
N PRO A 136 -8.00 -17.03 -3.07
CA PRO A 136 -8.53 -18.12 -3.86
C PRO A 136 -9.54 -18.81 -2.92
N ARG A 137 -10.82 -18.85 -3.31
CA ARG A 137 -11.77 -19.76 -2.67
C ARG A 137 -11.17 -21.16 -2.82
N GLY A 138 -10.47 -21.67 -1.82
CA GLY A 138 -9.74 -22.92 -2.01
C GLY A 138 -8.82 -23.42 -0.90
N GLU A 139 -8.72 -22.80 0.28
CA GLU A 139 -7.96 -23.39 1.41
C GLU A 139 -8.77 -23.41 2.72
N GLN A 140 -10.06 -23.75 2.62
CA GLN A 140 -10.86 -24.20 3.76
C GLN A 140 -11.02 -25.73 3.85
N GLU A 141 -10.38 -26.50 2.96
CA GLU A 141 -10.34 -27.96 3.08
C GLU A 141 -8.88 -28.39 3.24
N LEU A 142 -8.44 -28.60 4.48
CA LEU A 142 -7.41 -29.58 4.89
C LEU A 142 -7.06 -29.40 6.39
N THR A 143 -8.07 -29.35 7.24
CA THR A 143 -7.97 -29.77 8.64
C THR A 143 -9.37 -30.18 9.11
N ALA A 144 -9.78 -31.36 8.63
CA ALA A 144 -10.75 -32.22 9.31
C ALA A 144 -10.02 -33.50 9.68
#